data_AF-A0AAV4B3D9-F1
#
_entry.id   AF-A0AAV4B3D9-F1
#
_cell.length_a   1.000
_cell.length_b   1.000
_cell.length_c   1.000
_cell.angle_alpha   90.00
_cell.angle_beta   90.00
_cell.angle_gamma   90.00
#
_symmetry.space_group_name_H-M   'P 1'
#
loop_
_entity.id
_entity.type
_entity.pdbx_description
1 polymer ?
#
loop_
_entity_poly.entity_id
_entity_poly.type
_entity_poly.pdbx_seq_one_letter_code
_entity_poly.pdbx_strand_id
1 'polypeptide(L)'
;MKTAKINLNTIDNLHVQCPPPWEEHTVNIDISPTKQKKEDTSEVAYQKGIFRIKEKFSNHYADFTDGSKLEEKVAAAAYFPERPDCSKATRLREGASVFSADLEGIAWHAELVFRQ
;
A
#
# COMPACT_ATOMS: atom_id res chain seq x y z
N MET A 1 -52.29 -4.84 17.42
CA MET A 1 -50.90 -4.57 17.02
C MET A 1 -50.81 -4.63 15.50
N LYS A 2 -50.39 -3.56 14.82
CA LYS A 2 -50.17 -3.58 13.37
C LYS A 2 -48.73 -3.97 13.08
N THR A 3 -48.54 -5.10 12.40
CA THR A 3 -47.23 -5.57 11.94
C THR A 3 -46.84 -4.76 10.71
N ALA A 4 -45.74 -4.02 10.77
CA ALA A 4 -45.19 -3.34 9.60
C ALA A 4 -44.61 -4.39 8.64
N LYS A 5 -45.16 -4.49 7.42
CA LYS A 5 -44.59 -5.31 6.36
C LYS A 5 -43.44 -4.54 5.72
N ILE A 6 -42.22 -4.85 6.13
CA ILE A 6 -41.01 -4.30 5.51
C ILE A 6 -40.81 -5.00 4.16
N ASN A 7 -40.74 -4.22 3.08
CA ASN A 7 -40.44 -4.75 1.76
C ASN A 7 -38.92 -4.96 1.64
N LEU A 8 -38.48 -6.21 1.71
CA LEU A 8 -37.06 -6.56 1.64
C LEU A 8 -36.47 -6.36 0.23
N ASN A 9 -37.31 -6.23 -0.80
CA ASN A 9 -36.86 -6.01 -2.18
C ASN A 9 -36.32 -4.59 -2.43
N THR A 10 -36.50 -3.68 -1.47
CA THR A 10 -35.94 -2.32 -1.46
C THR A 10 -34.62 -2.22 -0.71
N ILE A 11 -34.13 -3.32 -0.13
CA ILE A 11 -32.82 -3.35 0.51
C ILE A 11 -31.79 -3.44 -0.61
N ASP A 12 -31.05 -2.35 -0.80
CA ASP A 12 -29.91 -2.34 -1.69
C ASP A 12 -28.91 -3.39 -1.19
N ASN A 13 -28.48 -4.30 -2.06
CA ASN A 13 -27.46 -5.28 -1.71
C ASN A 13 -26.15 -4.52 -1.59
N LEU A 14 -25.89 -3.96 -0.41
CA LEU A 14 -24.63 -3.32 -0.10
C LEU A 14 -23.55 -4.39 -0.23
N HIS A 15 -22.81 -4.36 -1.33
CA HIS A 15 -21.59 -5.14 -1.47
C HIS A 15 -20.62 -4.60 -0.42
N VAL A 16 -20.57 -5.27 0.73
CA VAL A 16 -19.55 -5.02 1.74
C VAL A 16 -18.22 -5.31 1.04
N GLN A 17 -17.36 -4.29 0.94
CA GLN A 17 -16.04 -4.49 0.37
C GLN A 17 -15.33 -5.57 1.18
N CYS A 18 -14.67 -6.49 0.49
CA CYS A 18 -13.85 -7.51 1.13
C CYS A 18 -12.43 -6.97 1.23
N PRO A 19 -11.79 -7.01 2.41
CA PRO A 19 -12.33 -7.49 3.67
C PRO A 19 -13.28 -6.49 4.35
N PRO A 20 -14.24 -6.98 5.15
CA PRO A 20 -15.19 -6.13 5.84
C PRO A 20 -14.49 -5.15 6.81
N PRO A 21 -15.01 -3.92 6.99
CA PRO A 21 -14.33 -2.85 7.73
C PRO A 21 -14.17 -3.11 9.24
N TRP A 22 -14.80 -4.16 9.78
CA TRP A 22 -14.67 -4.59 11.17
C TRP A 22 -13.66 -5.73 11.37
N GLU A 23 -13.05 -6.22 10.30
CA GLU A 23 -12.00 -7.23 10.37
C GLU A 23 -10.65 -6.51 10.52
N GLU A 24 -10.10 -6.53 11.74
CA GLU A 24 -8.77 -5.99 12.00
C GLU A 24 -7.72 -6.91 11.37
N HIS A 25 -7.16 -6.49 10.25
CA HIS A 25 -6.00 -7.15 9.67
C HIS A 25 -4.72 -6.56 10.26
N THR A 26 -3.99 -7.37 11.01
CA THR A 26 -2.65 -7.00 11.49
C THR A 26 -1.66 -7.06 10.34
N VAL A 27 -1.20 -5.89 9.88
CA VAL A 27 -0.10 -5.79 8.92
C VAL A 27 1.22 -6.01 9.67
N ASN A 28 1.99 -7.03 9.28
CA ASN A 28 3.33 -7.25 9.81
C ASN A 28 4.32 -6.29 9.13
N ILE A 29 4.80 -5.30 9.87
CA ILE A 29 5.78 -4.32 9.37
C ILE A 29 7.17 -4.69 9.88
N ASP A 30 8.02 -5.22 9.00
CA ASP A 30 9.43 -5.49 9.32
C ASP A 30 10.31 -4.25 9.07
N ILE A 31 10.49 -3.44 10.12
CA ILE A 31 11.40 -2.28 10.09
C ILE A 31 12.85 -2.64 10.43
N SER A 32 13.22 -3.92 10.54
CA SER A 32 14.59 -4.32 10.86
C SER A 32 15.67 -3.76 9.91
N PRO A 33 15.42 -3.51 8.61
CA PRO A 33 16.40 -2.85 7.74
C PRO A 33 16.81 -1.46 8.21
N THR A 34 15.96 -0.74 8.95
CA THR A 34 16.25 0.63 9.42
C THR A 34 17.35 0.66 10.50
N LYS A 35 17.64 -0.48 11.12
CA LYS A 35 18.74 -0.62 12.09
C LYS A 35 20.12 -0.50 11.44
N GLN A 36 20.19 -0.68 10.12
CA GLN A 36 21.41 -0.50 9.34
C GLN A 36 21.40 0.91 8.76
N LYS A 37 22.30 1.77 9.26
CA LYS A 37 22.48 3.11 8.70
C LYS A 37 23.00 3.02 7.27
N LYS A 38 22.35 3.73 6.35
CA LYS A 38 22.73 3.74 4.93
C LYS A 38 24.15 4.27 4.70
N GLU A 39 24.57 5.25 5.51
CA GLU A 39 25.92 5.84 5.47
C GLU A 39 27.03 4.86 5.89
N ASP A 40 26.74 3.96 6.83
CA ASP A 40 27.75 3.10 7.46
C ASP A 40 27.71 1.65 6.95
N THR A 41 26.72 1.32 6.11
CA THR A 41 26.48 -0.05 5.64
C THR A 41 26.91 -0.18 4.18
N SER A 42 27.80 -1.13 3.91
CA SER A 42 28.18 -1.43 2.53
C SER A 42 26.98 -1.92 1.73
N GLU A 43 26.93 -1.56 0.44
CA GLU A 43 25.82 -1.95 -0.45
C GLU A 43 25.60 -3.47 -0.46
N VAL A 44 26.69 -4.25 -0.48
CA VAL A 44 26.64 -5.71 -0.42
C VAL A 44 26.01 -6.23 0.88
N ALA A 45 26.32 -5.61 2.02
CA ALA A 45 25.74 -6.02 3.30
C ALA A 45 24.25 -5.68 3.37
N TYR A 46 23.86 -4.50 2.87
CA TYR A 46 22.46 -4.07 2.81
C TYR A 46 21.62 -4.99 1.91
N GLN A 47 22.10 -5.27 0.70
CA GLN A 47 21.45 -6.20 -0.23
C GLN A 47 21.26 -7.59 0.40
N LYS A 48 22.29 -8.13 1.05
CA LYS A 48 22.20 -9.41 1.79
C LYS A 48 21.11 -9.38 2.87
N GLY A 49 20.96 -8.26 3.58
CA GLY A 49 19.89 -8.07 4.55
C GLY A 49 18.50 -8.15 3.93
N ILE A 50 18.28 -7.46 2.82
CA ILE A 50 17.01 -7.48 2.07
C ILE A 50 16.72 -8.88 1.52
N PHE A 51 17.71 -9.58 0.95
CA PHE A 51 17.51 -10.94 0.44
C PHE A 51 17.07 -11.91 1.54
N ARG A 52 17.67 -11.83 2.74
CA ARG A 52 17.26 -12.67 3.88
C ARG A 52 15.82 -12.41 4.33
N ILE A 53 15.32 -11.19 4.17
CA ILE A 53 13.92 -10.87 4.47
C ILE A 53 13.03 -11.50 3.40
N LYS A 54 13.38 -11.33 2.11
CA LYS A 54 12.65 -11.93 0.99
C LYS A 54 12.55 -13.45 1.08
N GLU A 55 13.62 -14.12 1.50
CA GLU A 55 13.66 -15.59 1.68
C GLU A 55 12.60 -16.12 2.68
N LYS A 56 12.12 -15.28 3.60
CA LYS A 56 11.05 -15.67 4.54
C LYS A 56 9.67 -15.79 3.87
N PHE A 57 9.52 -15.26 2.66
CA PHE A 57 8.25 -15.17 1.96
C PHE A 57 8.36 -15.87 0.59
N SER A 58 7.91 -17.14 0.53
CA SER A 58 8.00 -17.98 -0.67
C SER A 58 7.13 -17.50 -1.84
N ASN A 59 6.02 -16.81 -1.54
CA ASN A 59 5.08 -16.25 -2.52
C ASN A 59 4.92 -14.74 -2.28
N HIS A 60 5.99 -13.96 -2.44
CA HIS A 60 5.94 -12.50 -2.30
C HIS A 60 5.89 -11.80 -3.65
N TYR A 61 5.07 -10.75 -3.73
CA TYR A 61 5.10 -9.77 -4.80
C TYR A 61 6.01 -8.62 -4.37
N ALA A 62 6.93 -8.21 -5.24
CA ALA A 62 7.86 -7.13 -4.96
C ALA A 62 7.32 -5.83 -5.56
N ASP A 63 6.64 -5.02 -4.74
CA ASP A 63 6.10 -3.74 -5.17
C ASP A 63 6.91 -2.58 -4.60
N PHE A 64 7.07 -1.52 -5.39
CA PHE A 64 7.94 -0.41 -5.06
C PHE A 64 7.17 0.89 -5.12
N THR A 65 7.26 1.68 -4.06
CA THR A 65 6.67 3.02 -3.97
C THR A 65 7.78 4.03 -3.77
N ASP A 66 7.62 5.22 -4.35
CA ASP A 66 8.54 6.33 -4.12
C ASP A 66 7.80 7.66 -4.07
N GLY A 67 8.29 8.55 -3.21
CA GLY A 67 7.78 9.88 -2.99
C GLY A 67 8.88 10.91 -3.24
N SER A 68 8.58 11.94 -4.03
CA SER A 68 9.53 13.02 -4.29
C SER A 68 8.93 14.38 -3.97
N LYS A 69 9.77 15.29 -3.47
CA LYS A 69 9.42 16.68 -3.21
C LYS A 69 10.50 17.60 -3.78
N LEU A 70 10.08 18.57 -4.59
CA LEU A 70 10.91 19.68 -5.05
C LEU A 70 10.13 20.98 -4.80
N GLU A 71 10.63 21.80 -3.88
CA GLU A 71 9.93 23.02 -3.42
C GLU A 71 8.48 22.68 -2.98
N GLU A 72 7.48 23.33 -3.56
CA GLU A 72 6.05 23.09 -3.30
C GLU A 72 5.43 21.97 -4.16
N LYS A 73 6.25 21.27 -4.95
CA LYS A 73 5.80 20.21 -5.85
C LYS A 73 6.09 18.86 -5.24
N VAL A 74 5.05 18.06 -5.04
CA VAL A 74 5.16 16.69 -4.54
C VAL A 74 4.61 15.72 -5.57
N ALA A 75 5.30 14.60 -5.79
CA ALA A 75 4.85 13.53 -6.66
C ALA A 75 5.00 12.17 -5.96
N ALA A 76 4.09 11.26 -6.29
CA ALA A 76 4.08 9.88 -5.84
C ALA A 76 4.18 8.95 -7.05
N ALA A 77 4.88 7.84 -6.90
CA ALA A 77 4.97 6.77 -7.88
C ALA A 77 4.84 5.41 -7.20
N ALA A 78 4.22 4.46 -7.91
CA ALA A 78 4.24 3.05 -7.56
C ALA A 78 4.52 2.22 -8.81
N TYR A 79 5.42 1.25 -8.67
CA TYR A 79 5.82 0.31 -9.69
C TYR A 79 5.51 -1.11 -9.24
N PHE A 80 4.75 -1.83 -10.08
CA PHE A 80 4.30 -3.20 -9.85
C PHE A 80 4.91 -4.10 -10.93
N PRO A 81 6.05 -4.77 -10.67
CA PRO A 81 6.77 -5.53 -11.69
C PRO A 81 5.94 -6.65 -12.34
N GLU A 82 5.04 -7.27 -11.58
CA GLU A 82 4.19 -8.35 -12.07
C GLU A 82 2.94 -7.85 -12.81
N ARG A 83 2.60 -6.57 -12.66
CA ARG A 83 1.50 -5.90 -13.38
C ARG A 83 1.94 -4.50 -13.83
N PRO A 84 2.89 -4.38 -14.77
CA PRO A 84 3.48 -3.09 -15.13
C PRO A 84 2.44 -2.07 -15.63
N ASP A 85 1.37 -2.55 -16.27
CA ASP A 85 0.21 -1.78 -16.72
C ASP A 85 -0.58 -1.11 -15.59
N CYS A 86 -0.49 -1.66 -14.37
CA CYS A 86 -1.08 -1.09 -13.18
C CYS A 86 -0.18 -0.05 -12.48
N SER A 87 1.05 0.17 -12.96
CA SER A 87 1.99 1.14 -12.38
C SER A 87 1.47 2.56 -12.54
N LYS A 88 1.65 3.39 -11.51
CA LYS A 88 1.08 4.74 -11.43
C LYS A 88 2.14 5.75 -11.06
N ALA A 89 2.02 6.95 -11.60
CA ALA A 89 2.74 8.13 -11.15
C ALA A 89 1.81 9.33 -11.22
N THR A 90 1.78 10.15 -10.18
CA THR A 90 0.97 11.37 -10.18
C THR A 90 1.64 12.48 -9.40
N ARG A 91 1.26 13.72 -9.75
CA ARG A 91 1.55 14.89 -8.93
C ARG A 91 0.45 15.06 -7.90
N LEU A 92 0.84 15.25 -6.64
CA LEU A 92 -0.09 15.54 -5.56
C LEU A 92 -0.48 17.02 -5.54
N ARG A 93 -1.57 17.32 -4.83
CA ARG A 93 -2.05 18.70 -4.63
C ARG A 93 -0.99 19.55 -3.93
N GLU A 94 -1.05 20.86 -4.14
CA GLU A 94 -0.23 21.82 -3.40
C GLU A 94 -0.47 21.69 -1.89
N GLY A 95 0.60 21.87 -1.10
CA GLY A 95 0.58 21.64 0.35
C GLY A 95 0.74 20.17 0.76
N ALA A 96 0.84 19.22 -0.18
CA ALA A 96 1.22 17.86 0.13
C ALA A 96 2.66 17.79 0.67
N SER A 97 2.92 16.77 1.48
CA SER A 97 4.26 16.47 2.00
C SER A 97 4.85 15.24 1.32
N VAL A 98 6.15 15.01 1.46
CA VAL A 98 6.77 13.75 0.99
C VAL A 98 6.12 12.53 1.64
N PHE A 99 5.71 12.64 2.91
CA PHE A 99 4.98 11.58 3.61
C PHE A 99 3.61 11.29 2.98
N SER A 100 2.94 12.32 2.45
CA SER A 100 1.69 12.15 1.72
C SER A 100 1.90 11.37 0.41
N ALA A 101 3.05 11.54 -0.24
CA ALA A 101 3.40 10.76 -1.42
C ALA A 101 3.70 9.30 -1.10
N ASP A 102 4.43 9.03 -0.01
CA ASP A 102 4.67 7.66 0.45
C ASP A 102 3.36 6.94 0.79
N LEU A 103 2.45 7.63 1.48
CA LEU A 103 1.12 7.09 1.80
C LEU A 103 0.27 6.83 0.55
N GLU A 104 0.31 7.71 -0.45
CA GLU A 104 -0.41 7.52 -1.70
C GLU A 104 0.08 6.27 -2.46
N GLY A 105 1.41 6.06 -2.50
CA GLY A 105 1.99 4.86 -3.10
C GLY A 105 1.52 3.58 -2.41
N ILE A 106 1.51 3.57 -1.07
CA ILE A 106 0.98 2.45 -0.27
C ILE A 106 -0.52 2.24 -0.54
N ALA A 107 -1.29 3.31 -0.67
CA ALA A 107 -2.72 3.24 -0.95
C ALA A 107 -3.01 2.60 -2.32
N TRP A 108 -2.21 2.89 -3.36
CA TRP A 108 -2.34 2.22 -4.66
C TRP A 108 -1.99 0.74 -4.61
N HIS A 109 -1.00 0.34 -3.82
CA HIS A 109 -0.71 -1.07 -3.60
C HIS A 109 -1.89 -1.78 -2.92
N ALA A 110 -2.44 -1.18 -1.86
CA ALA A 110 -3.63 -1.72 -1.19
C ALA A 110 -4.83 -1.83 -2.16
N GLU A 111 -5.06 -0.81 -2.99
CA GLU A 111 -6.12 -0.85 -4.02
C GLU A 111 -5.93 -2.03 -4.99
N LEU A 112 -4.69 -2.30 -5.43
CA LEU A 112 -4.38 -3.40 -6.36
C LEU A 112 -4.54 -4.78 -5.73
N VAL A 113 -4.23 -4.90 -4.43
CA VAL A 113 -4.30 -6.17 -3.69
C VAL A 113 -5.73 -6.48 -3.28
N PHE A 114 -6.48 -5.50 -2.74
CA PHE A 114 -7.80 -5.72 -2.14
C PHE A 114 -9.00 -5.54 -3.08
N ARG A 115 -8.82 -5.05 -4.31
CA ARG A 115 -9.91 -4.99 -5.31
C ARG A 115 -10.05 -6.24 -6.19
N GLN A 116 -9.34 -7.33 -5.88
CA GLN A 116 -9.53 -8.65 -6.49
C GLN A 116 -10.70 -9.38 -5.82
#